data_AF-A0A1R1PEJ2-F1
#
_entry.id   AF-A0A1R1PEJ2-F1
#
_cell.length_a   1.000
_cell.length_b   1.000
_cell.length_c   1.000
_cell.angle_alpha   90.00
_cell.angle_beta   90.00
_cell.angle_gamma   90.00
#
_symmetry.space_group_name_H-M   'P 1'
#
loop_
_entity.id
_entity.type
_entity.pdbx_description
1 polymer ?
#
loop_
_entity_poly.entity_id
_entity_poly.type
_entity_poly.pdbx_seq_one_letter_code
_entity_poly.pdbx_strand_id
1 'polypeptide(L)'
;MGVIEPFSTGLGGDCFCLFYDAKKKSVSALNGSGRSPRNLTLDDIKRDIGDNQERIPLDSPHSVTVPGAAAGWVDTVERFGSGRVTLGDILEPAIYYGENGYVCV
;
A
#
# COMPACT_ATOMS: atom_id res chain seq x y z
N MET A 1 -8.31 4.93 -7.43
CA MET A 1 -8.41 4.75 -5.97
C MET A 1 -7.55 5.75 -5.21
N GLY A 2 -6.22 5.70 -5.27
CA GLY A 2 -5.36 6.53 -4.41
C GLY A 2 -5.52 8.06 -4.46
N VAL A 3 -6.20 8.59 -5.49
CA VAL A 3 -6.54 10.01 -5.60
C VAL A 3 -8.03 10.24 -5.34
N ILE A 4 -8.90 9.46 -5.98
CA ILE A 4 -10.36 9.67 -5.99
C ILE A 4 -11.05 9.12 -4.72
N GLU A 5 -10.50 8.08 -4.12
CA GLU A 5 -10.97 7.44 -2.88
C GLU A 5 -9.84 7.33 -1.84
N PRO A 6 -9.30 8.47 -1.37
CA PRO A 6 -8.05 8.51 -0.61
C PRO A 6 -8.16 7.85 0.78
N PHE A 7 -9.36 7.71 1.33
CA PHE A 7 -9.59 7.07 2.63
C PHE A 7 -9.55 5.54 2.58
N SER A 8 -9.73 4.94 1.40
CA SER A 8 -9.84 3.49 1.23
C SER A 8 -8.48 2.83 1.02
N THR A 9 -7.68 3.37 0.10
CA THR A 9 -6.36 2.82 -0.27
C THR A 9 -5.50 3.92 -0.91
N GLY A 10 -4.18 3.79 -0.78
CA GLY A 10 -3.25 4.74 -1.37
C GLY A 10 -1.79 4.33 -1.17
N LEU A 11 -0.90 5.22 -1.58
CA LEU A 11 0.56 5.04 -1.50
C LEU A 11 1.05 4.76 -0.07
N GLY A 12 0.38 5.34 0.93
CA GLY A 12 0.68 5.18 2.35
C GLY A 12 0.16 3.88 2.98
N GLY A 13 -0.45 2.99 2.21
CA GLY A 13 -1.02 1.74 2.71
C GLY A 13 -0.27 0.50 2.26
N ASP A 14 -1.03 -0.59 2.17
CA ASP A 14 -0.57 -1.94 1.83
C ASP A 14 -1.13 -2.40 0.49
N CYS A 15 -0.45 -3.37 -0.14
CA CYS A 15 -0.91 -3.99 -1.38
C CYS A 15 -0.78 -5.52 -1.31
N PHE A 16 -1.84 -6.22 -1.71
CA PHE A 16 -1.80 -7.66 -1.97
C PHE A 16 -2.28 -7.89 -3.40
N CYS A 17 -1.43 -8.50 -4.23
CA CYS A 17 -1.77 -8.79 -5.62
C CYS A 17 -1.89 -10.30 -5.82
N LEU A 18 -3.01 -10.74 -6.38
CA LEU A 18 -3.16 -12.09 -6.92
C LEU A 18 -3.19 -11.99 -8.44
N PHE A 19 -2.26 -12.67 -9.10
CA PHE A 19 -2.13 -12.65 -10.55
C PHE A 19 -2.33 -14.05 -11.12
N TYR A 20 -3.33 -14.21 -11.98
CA TYR A 20 -3.58 -15.47 -12.68
C TYR A 20 -2.93 -15.45 -14.07
N ASP A 21 -1.99 -16.37 -14.30
CA ASP A 21 -1.38 -16.59 -15.61
C ASP A 21 -2.22 -17.63 -16.37
N ALA A 22 -2.97 -17.18 -17.38
CA ALA A 22 -3.83 -18.05 -18.18
C ALA A 22 -3.07 -19.10 -19.01
N LYS A 23 -1.81 -18.82 -19.41
CA LYS A 23 -1.00 -19.77 -20.17
C LYS A 23 -0.52 -20.90 -19.27
N LYS A 24 -0.11 -20.57 -18.05
CA LYS A 24 0.36 -21.54 -17.05
C LYS A 24 -0.77 -22.15 -16.21
N LYS A 25 -1.97 -21.58 -16.27
CA LYS A 25 -3.13 -21.93 -15.43
C LYS A 25 -2.81 -21.91 -13.94
N SER A 26 -2.03 -20.93 -13.51
CA SER A 26 -1.51 -20.82 -12.15
C SER A 26 -1.73 -19.42 -11.57
N VAL A 27 -1.92 -19.34 -10.25
CA VAL A 27 -1.99 -18.07 -9.51
C VAL A 27 -0.64 -17.80 -8.85
N SER A 28 -0.13 -16.58 -9.01
CA SER A 28 0.97 -16.02 -8.24
C SER A 28 0.45 -14.96 -7.27
N ALA A 29 1.12 -14.81 -6.14
CA ALA A 29 0.77 -13.80 -5.14
C ALA A 29 1.97 -12.88 -4.86
N LEU A 30 1.71 -11.59 -4.68
CA LEU A 30 2.66 -10.61 -4.14
C LEU A 30 2.11 -10.03 -2.85
N ASN A 31 2.96 -10.01 -1.84
CA ASN A 31 2.69 -9.38 -0.56
C ASN A 31 3.51 -8.09 -0.45
N GLY A 32 2.83 -6.96 -0.62
CA GLY A 32 3.32 -5.61 -0.36
C GLY A 32 2.68 -5.01 0.90
N SER A 33 2.48 -5.82 1.95
CA SER A 33 2.05 -5.33 3.26
C SER A 33 3.21 -4.70 4.02
N GLY A 34 2.90 -3.63 4.73
CA GLY A 34 3.83 -2.92 5.58
C GLY A 34 4.28 -3.76 6.76
N ARG A 35 5.52 -3.51 7.18
CA ARG A 35 6.11 -4.12 8.38
C ARG A 35 6.13 -3.12 9.51
N SER A 36 6.28 -3.61 10.74
CA SER A 36 6.66 -2.73 11.85
C SER A 36 8.01 -2.06 11.56
N PRO A 37 8.23 -0.83 12.07
CA PRO A 37 9.52 -0.16 11.97
C PRO A 37 10.63 -1.03 12.59
N ARG A 38 11.79 -1.11 11.92
CA ARG A 38 12.88 -2.01 12.31
C ARG A 38 13.38 -1.82 13.74
N ASN A 39 13.40 -0.58 14.22
CA ASN A 39 13.94 -0.22 15.53
C ASN A 39 12.85 -0.14 16.62
N LEU A 40 11.57 -0.39 16.27
CA LEU A 40 10.49 -0.33 17.23
C LEU A 40 10.49 -1.59 18.10
N THR A 41 10.58 -1.41 19.41
CA THR A 41 10.49 -2.52 20.38
C THR A 41 9.13 -2.53 21.07
N LEU A 42 8.78 -3.67 21.68
CA LEU A 42 7.55 -3.77 22.48
C LEU A 42 7.59 -2.81 23.69
N ASP A 43 8.75 -2.64 24.30
CA ASP A 43 8.93 -1.75 25.46
C ASP A 43 8.67 -0.28 25.10
N ASP A 44 9.05 0.13 23.89
CA ASP A 44 8.71 1.47 23.37
C ASP A 44 7.20 1.67 23.29
N ILE A 45 6.48 0.69 22.73
CA ILE A 45 5.02 0.76 22.62
C ILE A 45 4.37 0.82 24.01
N LYS A 46 4.77 -0.08 24.92
CA LYS A 46 4.24 -0.12 26.29
C LYS A 46 4.50 1.17 27.06
N ARG A 47 5.66 1.79 26.88
CA ARG A 47 6.00 3.09 27.48
C ARG A 47 5.09 4.20 26.94
N ASP A 48 4.81 4.20 25.65
CA ASP A 48 4.12 5.32 24.98
C ASP A 48 2.60 5.24 25.11
N ILE A 49 1.99 4.04 25.08
CA ILE A 49 0.52 3.85 25.12
C ILE A 49 0.02 3.07 26.35
N GLY A 50 0.93 2.58 27.21
CA GLY A 50 0.62 1.79 28.40
C GLY A 50 0.56 0.28 28.14
N ASP A 51 0.78 -0.51 29.19
CA ASP A 51 0.87 -1.98 29.10
C ASP A 51 -0.49 -2.72 29.21
N ASN A 52 -1.57 -1.97 29.45
CA ASN A 52 -2.91 -2.54 29.65
C ASN A 52 -3.83 -2.36 28.44
N GLN A 53 -3.26 -2.02 27.27
CA GLN A 53 -4.04 -1.85 26.04
C GLN A 53 -4.20 -3.20 25.33
N GLU A 54 -5.45 -3.58 25.03
CA GLU A 54 -5.72 -4.77 24.20
C GLU A 54 -5.38 -4.54 22.72
N ARG A 55 -5.36 -3.27 22.29
CA ARG A 55 -5.08 -2.86 20.91
C ARG A 55 -4.34 -1.53 20.88
N ILE A 56 -3.55 -1.31 19.85
CA ILE A 56 -2.96 0.01 19.57
C ILE A 56 -4.10 0.98 19.18
N PRO A 57 -4.25 2.13 19.85
CA PRO A 57 -5.24 3.14 19.48
C PRO A 57 -5.06 3.61 18.02
N LEU A 58 -6.16 3.84 17.30
CA LEU A 58 -6.11 4.17 15.87
C LEU A 58 -5.39 5.49 15.58
N ASP A 59 -5.48 6.44 16.50
CA ASP A 59 -4.83 7.76 16.46
C ASP A 59 -3.39 7.75 17.00
N SER A 60 -2.88 6.59 17.44
CA SER A 60 -1.49 6.43 17.87
C SER A 60 -0.55 6.37 16.67
N PRO A 61 0.65 6.98 16.73
CA PRO A 61 1.66 6.78 15.68
C PRO A 61 2.08 5.31 15.52
N HIS A 62 1.92 4.50 16.57
CA HIS A 62 2.20 3.06 16.53
C HIS A 62 1.19 2.27 15.68
N SER A 63 0.08 2.87 15.27
CA SER A 63 -0.88 2.26 14.33
C SER A 63 -0.40 2.30 12.88
N VAL A 64 0.67 3.06 12.59
CA VAL A 64 1.22 3.23 11.25
C VAL A 64 2.33 2.21 10.99
N THR A 65 2.17 1.41 9.94
CA THR A 65 3.22 0.51 9.42
C THR A 65 4.08 1.21 8.38
N VAL A 66 5.24 0.63 8.05
CA VAL A 66 6.04 1.11 6.91
C VAL A 66 5.26 0.82 5.61
N PRO A 67 4.83 1.82 4.83
CA PRO A 67 3.96 1.59 3.67
C PRO A 67 4.59 0.66 2.62
N GLY A 68 3.85 -0.37 2.22
CA GLY A 68 4.30 -1.36 1.23
C GLY A 68 3.65 -1.21 -0.15
N ALA A 69 2.57 -0.44 -0.27
CA ALA A 69 1.78 -0.36 -1.51
C ALA A 69 2.58 0.12 -2.72
N ALA A 70 3.37 1.20 -2.56
CA ALA A 70 4.14 1.76 -3.67
C ALA A 70 5.14 0.74 -4.26
N ALA A 71 5.89 0.05 -3.40
CA ALA A 71 6.81 -1.00 -3.83
C ALA A 71 6.04 -2.19 -4.42
N GLY A 72 4.90 -2.56 -3.85
CA GLY A 72 4.02 -3.60 -4.39
C GLY A 72 3.52 -3.29 -5.82
N TRP A 73 3.22 -2.03 -6.13
CA TRP A 73 2.81 -1.62 -7.48
C TRP A 73 3.96 -1.72 -8.48
N VAL A 74 5.17 -1.26 -8.09
CA VAL A 74 6.38 -1.41 -8.91
C VAL A 74 6.65 -2.88 -9.20
N ASP A 75 6.73 -3.72 -8.17
CA ASP A 75 6.97 -5.17 -8.29
C ASP A 75 5.92 -5.86 -9.16
N THR A 76 4.65 -5.45 -9.05
CA THR A 76 3.56 -6.01 -9.86
C THR A 76 3.77 -5.70 -11.35
N VAL A 77 4.11 -4.46 -11.69
CA VAL A 77 4.36 -4.05 -13.08
C VAL A 77 5.61 -4.72 -13.61
N GLU A 78 6.70 -4.79 -12.85
CA GLU A 78 7.95 -5.42 -13.27
C GLU A 78 7.80 -6.93 -13.49
N ARG A 79 7.06 -7.63 -12.62
CA ARG A 79 6.96 -9.10 -12.68
C ARG A 79 5.86 -9.61 -13.61
N PHE A 80 4.73 -8.89 -13.70
CA PHE A 80 3.53 -9.35 -14.38
C PHE A 80 3.06 -8.43 -15.51
N GLY A 81 3.67 -7.26 -15.66
CA GLY A 81 3.31 -6.30 -16.69
C GLY A 81 3.49 -6.86 -18.10
N SER A 82 2.62 -6.44 -19.01
CA SER A 82 2.71 -6.84 -20.42
C SER A 82 3.89 -6.21 -21.17
N GLY A 83 4.58 -5.24 -20.57
CA GLY A 83 5.65 -4.44 -21.18
C GLY A 83 5.16 -3.41 -22.21
N ARG A 84 3.84 -3.25 -22.41
CA ARG A 84 3.27 -2.31 -23.39
C ARG A 84 3.14 -0.87 -22.88
N VAL A 85 3.13 -0.70 -21.57
CA VAL A 85 3.01 0.59 -20.88
C VAL A 85 4.01 0.59 -19.74
N THR A 86 4.60 1.75 -19.47
CA THR A 86 5.50 1.97 -18.34
C THR A 86 4.71 2.25 -17.07
N LEU A 87 5.36 2.20 -15.91
CA LEU A 87 4.72 2.65 -14.66
C LEU A 87 4.32 4.13 -14.71
N GLY A 88 5.10 4.97 -15.41
CA GLY A 88 4.76 6.37 -15.64
C GLY A 88 3.44 6.52 -16.38
N ASP A 89 3.29 5.82 -17.50
CA ASP A 89 2.05 5.83 -18.29
C ASP A 89 0.83 5.37 -17.46
N ILE A 90 1.03 4.40 -16.57
CA ILE A 90 -0.02 3.90 -15.66
C ILE A 90 -0.43 4.96 -14.62
N LEU A 91 0.53 5.74 -14.12
CA LEU A 91 0.30 6.74 -13.06
C LEU A 91 -0.16 8.10 -13.59
N GLU A 92 0.05 8.39 -14.88
CA GLU A 92 -0.25 9.68 -15.49
C GLU A 92 -1.71 10.16 -15.28
N PRO A 93 -2.75 9.31 -15.41
CA PRO A 93 -4.11 9.73 -15.08
C PRO A 93 -4.28 10.13 -13.60
N ALA A 94 -3.61 9.45 -12.68
CA ALA A 94 -3.67 9.78 -11.25
C ALA A 94 -2.98 11.12 -10.96
N ILE A 95 -1.84 11.38 -11.61
CA ILE A 95 -1.13 12.66 -11.51
C ILE A 95 -2.04 13.80 -11.98
N TYR A 96 -2.66 13.65 -13.15
CA TYR A 96 -3.56 14.66 -13.70
C TYR A 96 -4.69 15.02 -12.72
N TYR A 97 -5.39 14.03 -12.17
CA TYR A 97 -6.47 14.28 -11.21
C TYR A 97 -5.97 14.80 -9.86
N GLY A 98 -4.76 14.43 -9.45
CA GLY A 98 -4.12 14.97 -8.25
C GLY A 98 -3.79 16.47 -8.37
N GLU A 99 -3.41 16.92 -9.56
CA GLU A 99 -3.05 18.32 -9.84
C GLU A 99 -4.24 19.20 -10.20
N ASN A 100 -5.21 18.66 -10.97
CA ASN A 100 -6.31 19.44 -11.53
C ASN A 100 -7.64 19.26 -10.79
N GLY A 101 -7.69 18.33 -9.83
CA GLY A 101 -8.90 17.96 -9.12
C GLY A 101 -9.86 17.11 -9.95
N TYR A 102 -10.95 16.71 -9.30
CA TYR A 102 -12.01 15.89 -9.88
C TYR A 102 -13.34 16.20 -9.20
N VAL A 103 -14.46 15.78 -9.78
CA VAL A 103 -15.78 15.94 -9.17
C VAL A 103 -15.98 14.84 -8.12
N CYS A 104 -16.22 15.24 -6.88
CA CYS A 104 -16.64 14.31 -5.82
C CYS A 104 -18.14 14.04 -5.96
N VAL A 105 -18.52 12.75 -6.00
CA VAL A 105 -19.91 12.28 -5.95
C VAL A 105 -20.19 11.57 -4.64
#